data_AF-A0A7T8IGH3-F1
#
_entry.id   AF-A0A7T8IGH3-F1
#
_cell.length_a   1.000
_cell.length_b   1.000
_cell.length_c   1.000
_cell.angle_alpha   90.00
_cell.angle_beta   90.00
_cell.angle_gamma   90.00
#
_symmetry.space_group_name_H-M   'P 1'
#
loop_
_entity.id
_entity.type
_entity.pdbx_description
1 polymer ?
#
loop_
_entity_poly.entity_id
_entity_poly.type
_entity_poly.pdbx_seq_one_letter_code
_entity_poly.pdbx_strand_id
1 'polypeptide(L)' 'MTKVVKFIYAIILFFSLFLLSSGHILSSGHNGGQPCQTDENCPFSMMSANNQRIIFKCVNTICTKFVEVHERTC' A
#
# COMPACT_ATOMS: atom_id res chain seq x y z
N MET A 1 -17.96 6.92 41.81
CA MET A 1 -17.69 5.88 40.78
C MET A 1 -18.02 6.33 39.35
N THR A 2 -19.08 7.11 39.11
CA THR A 2 -19.48 7.64 37.78
C THR A 2 -18.44 8.49 37.05
N LYS A 3 -17.52 9.17 37.76
CA LYS A 3 -16.44 9.97 37.15
C LYS A 3 -15.40 9.10 36.43
N VAL A 4 -15.05 7.97 37.03
CA VAL A 4 -14.08 7.01 36.46
C VAL A 4 -14.65 6.34 35.22
N VAL A 5 -15.93 5.97 35.25
CA VAL A 5 -16.62 5.38 34.09
C VAL A 5 -16.63 6.35 32.91
N LYS A 6 -16.96 7.63 33.13
CA LYS A 6 -16.92 8.67 32.08
C LYS A 6 -15.52 8.85 31.47
N PHE A 7 -14.48 8.77 32.30
CA PHE A 7 -13.10 8.86 31.85
C PHE A 7 -12.69 7.67 30.97
N ILE A 8 -13.08 6.45 31.35
CA ILE A 8 -12.84 5.24 30.56
C ILE A 8 -13.54 5.33 29.20
N TYR A 9 -14.80 5.80 29.15
CA TYR A 9 -15.51 6.01 27.89
C TYR A 9 -14.82 7.03 26.98
N ALA A 10 -14.30 8.13 27.53
CA ALA A 10 -13.55 9.12 26.76
C ALA A 10 -12.27 8.53 26.16
N ILE A 11 -11.55 7.70 26.91
CA ILE A 11 -10.36 6.99 26.42
C ILE A 11 -10.72 6.04 25.28
N ILE A 12 -11.75 5.20 25.46
CA ILE A 12 -12.18 4.24 24.43
C ILE A 12 -12.58 4.99 23.15
N LEU A 13 -13.34 6.08 23.26
CA LEU A 13 -13.70 6.90 22.10
C LEU A 13 -12.47 7.48 21.41
N PHE A 14 -11.52 8.01 22.17
CA PHE A 14 -10.28 8.56 21.62
C PHE A 14 -9.48 7.49 20.88
N PHE A 15 -9.31 6.29 21.45
CA PHE A 15 -8.63 5.19 20.79
C PHE A 15 -9.38 4.68 19.55
N SER A 16 -10.72 4.59 19.59
CA SER A 16 -11.51 4.21 18.42
C SER A 16 -11.39 5.22 17.28
N LEU A 17 -11.43 6.53 17.57
CA LEU A 17 -11.18 7.58 16.58
C LEU A 17 -9.74 7.55 16.05
N PHE A 18 -8.77 7.31 16.94
CA PHE A 18 -7.38 7.18 16.56
C PHE A 18 -7.17 5.96 15.66
N LEU A 19 -7.79 4.82 15.96
CA LEU A 19 -7.75 3.60 15.15
C LEU A 19 -8.54 3.73 13.86
N LEU A 20 -9.60 4.53 13.80
CA LEU A 20 -10.31 4.82 12.56
C LEU A 20 -9.49 5.74 11.65
N SER A 21 -8.88 6.77 12.23
CA SER A 21 -7.98 7.70 11.54
C SER A 21 -6.71 6.98 11.05
N SER A 22 -6.06 6.19 11.91
CA SER A 22 -4.89 5.38 11.57
C SER A 22 -5.22 4.14 10.74
N GLY A 23 -6.42 3.60 10.88
CA GLY A 23 -6.98 2.55 10.05
C GLY A 23 -7.32 3.03 8.65
N HIS A 24 -7.45 4.33 8.40
CA HIS A 24 -7.41 4.88 7.04
C HIS A 24 -5.98 4.91 6.47
N ILE A 25 -4.96 4.96 7.33
CA ILE A 25 -3.55 4.84 6.94
C ILE A 25 -3.16 3.37 6.72
N LEU A 26 -3.77 2.41 7.45
CA LEU A 26 -3.58 0.96 7.26
C LEU A 26 -4.58 0.29 6.30
N SER A 27 -5.75 0.87 6.03
CA SER A 27 -6.57 0.53 4.85
C SER A 27 -6.04 1.23 3.59
N SER A 28 -5.21 2.27 3.77
CA SER A 28 -4.14 2.63 2.85
C SER A 28 -2.87 1.81 3.08
N GLY A 29 -3.00 0.60 3.64
CA GLY A 29 -2.26 -0.59 3.26
C GLY A 29 -2.55 -0.98 1.80
N HIS A 30 -2.60 0.04 0.94
CA HIS A 30 -2.04 0.07 -0.38
C HIS A 30 -0.57 -0.36 -0.24
N ASN A 31 -0.36 -1.66 -0.02
CA ASN A 31 0.86 -2.32 -0.43
C ASN A 31 0.87 -2.33 -1.97
N GLY A 32 1.02 -1.12 -2.52
CA GLY A 32 1.62 -0.76 -3.80
C GLY A 32 1.11 -1.41 -5.08
N GLY A 33 -0.01 -2.12 -5.07
CA GLY A 33 -0.50 -2.80 -6.26
C GLY A 33 -1.91 -2.37 -6.60
N GLN A 34 -2.06 -1.64 -7.70
CA GLN A 34 -3.35 -1.44 -8.33
C GLN A 34 -3.97 -2.83 -8.61
N PRO A 35 -5.25 -3.05 -8.29
CA PRO A 35 -5.90 -4.29 -8.65
C PRO A 35 -5.89 -4.44 -10.17
N CYS A 36 -5.58 -5.64 -10.64
CA CYS A 36 -5.48 -5.95 -12.06
C CYS A 36 -6.20 -7.26 -12.38
N GLN A 37 -6.72 -7.34 -13.59
CA GLN A 37 -7.33 -8.56 -14.12
C GLN A 37 -6.42 -9.18 -15.19
N THR A 38 -5.77 -8.33 -15.99
CA THR A 38 -4.72 -8.67 -16.94
C THR A 38 -3.53 -7.74 -16.76
N ASP A 39 -2.39 -8.08 -17.37
CA ASP A 39 -1.16 -7.26 -17.33
C ASP A 39 -1.38 -5.84 -17.88
N GLU A 40 -2.37 -5.66 -18.76
CA GLU A 40 -2.69 -4.35 -19.37
C GLU A 40 -3.35 -3.36 -18.40
N ASN A 41 -3.90 -3.86 -17.29
CA ASN A 41 -4.43 -3.00 -16.22
C ASN A 41 -3.31 -2.39 -15.36
N CYS A 42 -2.06 -2.84 -15.53
CA CYS A 42 -0.94 -2.33 -14.77
C CYS A 42 -0.28 -1.11 -15.43
N PRO A 43 0.26 -0.18 -14.63
CA PRO A 43 0.89 1.02 -15.17
C PRO A 43 2.07 0.66 -16.09
N PHE A 44 2.23 1.46 -17.16
CA PHE A 44 3.26 1.24 -18.16
C PHE A 44 4.67 1.22 -17.54
N SER A 45 5.54 0.36 -18.09
CA SER A 45 6.92 0.24 -17.65
C SER A 45 7.65 1.57 -17.79
N MET A 46 8.19 2.11 -16.71
CA MET A 46 9.05 3.28 -16.76
C MET A 46 10.52 2.86 -16.76
N MET A 47 11.31 3.47 -17.66
CA MET A 47 12.76 3.35 -17.63
C MET A 47 13.27 4.20 -16.46
N SER A 48 13.86 3.56 -15.45
CA SER A 48 14.45 4.30 -14.33
C SER A 48 15.77 4.94 -14.77
N ALA A 49 16.10 6.10 -14.19
CA ALA A 49 17.33 6.85 -14.47
C ALA A 49 18.63 6.03 -14.28
N ASN A 50 18.54 4.88 -13.59
CA ASN A 50 19.65 3.96 -13.34
C ASN A 50 19.74 2.79 -14.33
N ASN A 51 19.20 2.96 -15.55
CA ASN A 51 19.21 1.94 -16.61
C ASN A 51 18.50 0.61 -16.24
N GLN A 52 17.57 0.68 -15.28
CA GLN A 52 16.73 -0.44 -14.86
C GLN A 52 15.36 -0.31 -15.52
N ARG A 53 14.91 -1.37 -16.19
CA ARG A 53 13.55 -1.43 -16.73
C ARG A 53 12.62 -1.91 -15.62
N ILE A 54 11.71 -1.05 -15.20
CA ILE A 54 10.68 -1.39 -14.20
C ILE A 54 9.45 -1.87 -14.97
N ILE A 55 9.09 -3.15 -14.83
CA ILE A 55 7.90 -3.75 -15.46
C ILE A 55 6.87 -4.03 -14.37
N PHE A 56 5.61 -3.70 -14.62
CA PHE A 56 4.52 -4.09 -13.73
C PHE A 56 3.76 -5.25 -14.38
N LYS A 57 3.56 -6.35 -13.64
CA LYS A 57 2.75 -7.49 -14.09
C LYS A 57 1.65 -7.80 -13.10
N CYS A 58 0.58 -8.38 -13.60
CA CYS A 58 -0.53 -8.81 -12.77
C CYS A 58 -0.25 -10.17 -12.14
N VAL A 59 -0.03 -10.19 -10.83
CA VAL A 59 0.22 -11.42 -10.07
C VAL A 59 -0.78 -11.48 -8.93
N ASN A 60 -1.53 -12.58 -8.85
CA ASN A 60 -2.58 -12.75 -7.84
C ASN A 60 -3.53 -11.54 -7.77
N THR A 61 -3.99 -11.05 -8.94
CA THR A 61 -4.87 -9.88 -9.09
C THR A 61 -4.32 -8.55 -8.59
N ILE A 62 -3.00 -8.46 -8.40
CA ILE A 62 -2.30 -7.28 -7.89
C ILE A 62 -1.14 -6.93 -8.82
N CYS A 63 -1.03 -5.66 -9.23
CA CYS A 63 0.12 -5.18 -9.99
C CYS A 63 1.38 -5.24 -9.15
N THR A 64 2.29 -6.14 -9.52
CA THR A 64 3.55 -6.35 -8.85
C THR A 64 4.68 -5.76 -9.69
N LYS A 65 5.59 -5.03 -9.03
CA LYS A 65 6.76 -4.40 -9.65
C LYS A 65 7.88 -5.43 -9.82
N PHE A 66 8.35 -5.59 -11.05
CA PHE A 66 9.53 -6.36 -11.42
C PHE A 66 10.62 -5.39 -11.88
N VAL A 67 11.83 -5.57 -11.37
CA VAL A 67 13.01 -4.82 -11.83
C VAL A 67 13.81 -5.74 -12.71
N GLU A 68 13.80 -5.46 -14.01
CA GLU A 68 14.70 -6.12 -14.96
C GLU A 68 16.00 -5.32 -14.97
N VAL A 69 17.00 -5.84 -14.26
CA VAL A 69 18.37 -5.30 -14.30
C VAL A 69 18.96 -5.75 -15.63
N HIS A 70 19.10 -4.80 -16.56
CA HIS A 70 19.88 -5.04 -17.76
C HIS A 70 21.36 -5.00 -17.35
N GLU A 71 21.87 -6.14 -16.87
CA GLU A 71 23.29 -6.34 -16.65
C GLU A 71 23.97 -6.24 -18.01
N ARG A 72 24.50 -5.05 -18.33
CA ARG A 72 25.45 -4.92 -19.43
C ARG A 72 26.70 -5.67 -18.99
N THR A 73 26.80 -6.95 -19.33
CA THR A 73 28.10 -7.56 -19.60
C THR A 73 28.70 -6.84 -20.82
N CYS A 74 29.50 -5.81 -20.55
CA CYS A 74 30.56 -5.29 -21.42
C CYS A 74 31.60 -4.61 -20.55
#